data_AF-A0A831VWP6-F1
#
_entry.id   AF-A0A831VWP6-F1
#
_cell.length_a   1.000
_cell.length_b   1.000
_cell.length_c   1.000
_cell.angle_alpha   90.00
_cell.angle_beta   90.00
_cell.angle_gamma   90.00
#
_symmetry.space_group_name_H-M   'P 1'
#
loop_
_entity.id
_entity.type
_entity.pdbx_description
1 polymer ?
#
loop_
_entity_poly.entity_id
_entity_poly.type
_entity_poly.pdbx_seq_one_letter_code
_entity_poly.pdbx_strand_id
1 'polypeptide(L)'
;MPTLMIQGTTSDAGKTTVVAALCRWLARQGVSVAPFKPQNMALNSAVTIDGGEIGRSTALQALACGLEPHSDMNPVLLKPQSDCGAQVILRGQVHGNMDALDYHAYKAEAMVAVMDAWRALSARYDVIIAEGAGSPAEINLRAN
;
A
#
# COMPACT_ATOMS: atom_id res chain seq x y z
N MET A 1 6.15 17.25 6.08
CA MET A 1 4.86 17.15 5.37
C MET A 1 3.96 16.15 6.09
N PRO A 2 2.67 16.42 6.26
CA PRO A 2 1.78 15.56 7.04
C PRO A 2 1.44 14.26 6.28
N THR A 3 1.53 13.14 6.99
CA THR A 3 0.94 11.86 6.59
C THR A 3 -0.18 11.53 7.57
N LEU A 4 -1.39 11.27 7.08
CA LEU A 4 -2.50 10.78 7.88
C LEU A 4 -2.73 9.30 7.57
N MET A 5 -2.56 8.44 8.56
CA MET A 5 -2.79 7.01 8.40
C MET A 5 -4.17 6.61 8.90
N ILE A 6 -4.93 5.93 8.06
CA ILE A 6 -6.24 5.37 8.37
C ILE A 6 -6.08 3.91 8.80
N GLN A 7 -6.47 3.65 10.05
CA GLN A 7 -6.44 2.33 10.66
C GLN A 7 -7.87 1.84 10.93
N GLY A 8 -8.03 0.53 11.05
CA GLY A 8 -9.33 -0.10 11.30
C GLY A 8 -9.15 -1.26 12.25
N THR A 9 -10.15 -1.53 13.08
CA THR A 9 -10.08 -2.61 14.08
C THR A 9 -10.17 -4.01 13.45
N THR A 10 -10.63 -4.10 12.21
CA THR A 10 -10.75 -5.34 11.43
C THR A 10 -10.31 -5.15 9.98
N SER A 11 -10.06 -6.26 9.29
CA SER A 11 -10.13 -6.29 7.82
C SER A 11 -11.55 -5.91 7.37
N ASP A 12 -11.68 -5.26 6.22
CA ASP A 12 -12.97 -4.85 5.64
C ASP A 12 -13.79 -3.83 6.44
N ALA A 13 -13.20 -3.15 7.43
CA ALA A 13 -13.81 -2.03 8.16
C ALA A 13 -14.10 -0.78 7.31
N GLY A 14 -13.96 -0.83 5.98
CA GLY A 14 -14.19 0.30 5.07
C GLY A 14 -13.01 1.28 4.90
N LYS A 15 -11.81 0.92 5.38
CA LYS A 15 -10.60 1.77 5.27
C LYS A 15 -10.34 2.28 3.85
N THR A 16 -10.36 1.39 2.86
CA THR A 16 -10.16 1.74 1.44
C THR A 16 -11.10 2.86 0.99
N THR A 17 -12.38 2.77 1.35
CA THR A 17 -13.40 3.75 1.00
C THR A 17 -13.15 5.09 1.68
N VAL A 18 -12.78 5.07 2.98
CA VAL A 18 -12.45 6.29 3.73
C VAL A 18 -11.22 6.98 3.13
N VAL A 19 -10.17 6.22 2.83
CA VAL A 19 -8.95 6.75 2.18
C VAL A 19 -9.31 7.37 0.83
N ALA A 20 -10.04 6.66 -0.03
CA ALA A 20 -10.46 7.19 -1.32
C ALA A 20 -11.33 8.46 -1.19
N ALA A 21 -12.24 8.52 -0.21
CA ALA A 21 -13.06 9.70 0.04
C ALA A 21 -12.23 10.91 0.48
N LEU A 22 -11.27 10.72 1.40
CA LEU A 22 -10.35 11.77 1.86
C LEU A 22 -9.45 12.26 0.72
N CYS A 23 -8.86 11.33 -0.03
CA CYS A 23 -8.09 11.62 -1.24
C CYS A 23 -8.89 12.49 -2.21
N ARG A 24 -10.13 12.08 -2.53
CA ARG A 24 -10.99 12.84 -3.44
C ARG A 24 -11.37 14.20 -2.89
N TRP A 25 -11.69 14.30 -1.62
CA TRP A 25 -12.06 15.57 -0.99
C TRP A 25 -10.88 16.55 -1.05
N LEU A 26 -9.68 16.14 -0.63
CA LEU A 26 -8.46 16.96 -0.67
C LEU A 26 -8.12 17.41 -2.10
N ALA A 27 -8.14 16.49 -3.07
CA ALA A 27 -7.87 16.82 -4.47
C ALA A 27 -8.86 17.87 -5.02
N ARG A 28 -10.14 17.79 -4.63
CA ARG A 28 -11.16 18.79 -5.01
C ARG A 28 -10.97 20.15 -4.35
N GLN A 29 -10.20 20.22 -3.25
CA GLN A 29 -9.78 21.48 -2.63
C GLN A 29 -8.49 22.04 -3.28
N GLY A 30 -7.95 21.39 -4.31
CA GLY A 30 -6.68 21.79 -4.94
C GLY A 30 -5.43 21.40 -4.14
N VAL A 31 -5.56 20.53 -3.13
CA VAL A 31 -4.42 20.03 -2.36
C VAL A 31 -3.66 18.98 -3.17
N SER A 32 -2.34 19.09 -3.22
CA SER A 32 -1.46 18.07 -3.78
C SER A 32 -1.44 16.86 -2.84
N VAL A 33 -2.23 15.83 -3.15
CA VAL A 33 -2.44 14.65 -2.29
C VAL A 33 -2.15 13.35 -3.03
N ALA A 34 -1.46 12.41 -2.36
CA ALA A 34 -1.27 11.05 -2.85
C ALA A 34 -1.72 10.00 -1.84
N PRO A 35 -2.21 8.84 -2.32
CA PRO A 35 -2.50 7.71 -1.46
C PRO A 35 -1.22 6.90 -1.18
N PHE A 36 -1.20 6.20 -0.05
CA PHE A 36 -0.10 5.29 0.27
C PHE A 36 -0.57 4.05 1.03
N LYS A 37 -0.41 2.88 0.44
CA LYS A 37 -0.69 1.60 1.09
C LYS A 37 0.62 0.81 1.21
N PRO A 38 1.35 0.95 2.32
CA PRO A 38 2.72 0.43 2.44
C PRO A 38 2.81 -1.06 2.13
N GLN A 39 1.82 -1.84 2.60
CA GLN A 39 1.66 -3.24 2.25
C GLN A 39 0.20 -3.53 1.91
N ASN A 40 0.00 -4.24 0.81
CA ASN A 40 -1.31 -4.73 0.38
C ASN A 40 -1.24 -6.24 0.12
N MET A 41 -2.35 -6.93 0.32
CA MET A 41 -2.49 -8.34 -0.05
C MET A 41 -3.70 -8.49 -0.96
N ALA A 42 -3.46 -8.75 -2.23
CA ALA A 42 -4.51 -8.84 -3.24
C ALA A 42 -4.04 -9.65 -4.45
N LEU A 43 -4.91 -10.49 -5.01
CA LEU A 43 -4.66 -11.21 -6.27
C LEU A 43 -4.74 -10.28 -7.48
N ASN A 44 -5.64 -9.29 -7.42
CA ASN A 44 -5.91 -8.40 -8.54
C ASN A 44 -5.07 -7.12 -8.43
N SER A 45 -4.26 -6.87 -9.46
CA SER A 45 -3.46 -5.67 -9.60
C SER A 45 -3.96 -4.76 -10.73
N ALA A 46 -3.41 -3.55 -10.77
CA ALA A 46 -3.52 -2.59 -11.86
C ALA A 46 -2.10 -2.22 -12.32
N VAL A 47 -1.94 -1.98 -13.63
CA VAL A 47 -0.67 -1.53 -14.21
C VAL A 47 -0.41 -0.08 -13.80
N THR A 48 0.83 0.24 -13.47
CA THR A 48 1.25 1.59 -13.12
C THR A 48 1.94 2.30 -14.28
N ILE A 49 2.00 3.63 -14.21
CA ILE A 49 2.60 4.47 -15.25
C ILE A 49 4.10 4.19 -15.46
N ASP A 50 4.77 3.66 -14.44
CA ASP A 50 6.17 3.24 -14.46
C ASP A 50 6.36 1.77 -14.89
N GLY A 51 5.33 1.14 -15.46
CA GLY A 51 5.39 -0.23 -16.01
C GLY A 51 5.40 -1.34 -14.95
N GLY A 52 5.07 -1.01 -13.71
CA GLY A 52 4.92 -1.96 -12.61
C GLY A 52 3.45 -2.28 -12.33
N GLU A 53 3.19 -2.80 -11.14
CA GLU A 53 1.84 -3.11 -10.70
C GLU A 53 1.58 -2.79 -9.22
N ILE A 54 0.34 -2.38 -8.92
CA ILE A 54 -0.15 -2.14 -7.56
C ILE A 54 -1.52 -2.79 -7.36
N GLY A 55 -1.97 -2.98 -6.11
CA GLY A 55 -3.32 -3.48 -5.87
C GLY A 55 -4.41 -2.57 -6.43
N ARG A 56 -5.50 -3.12 -6.98
CA ARG A 56 -6.60 -2.33 -7.56
C ARG A 56 -7.23 -1.34 -6.57
N SER A 57 -7.25 -1.67 -5.29
CA SER A 57 -7.74 -0.77 -4.23
C SER A 57 -6.90 0.50 -4.12
N THR A 58 -5.58 0.40 -4.27
CA THR A 58 -4.69 1.56 -4.30
C THR A 58 -4.80 2.32 -5.61
N ALA A 59 -4.98 1.64 -6.74
CA ALA A 59 -5.25 2.32 -8.02
C ALA A 59 -6.54 3.15 -7.97
N LEU A 60 -7.60 2.65 -7.32
CA LEU A 60 -8.82 3.42 -7.05
C LEU A 60 -8.53 4.68 -6.21
N GLN A 61 -7.67 4.58 -5.20
CA GLN A 61 -7.27 5.73 -4.38
C GLN A 61 -6.45 6.75 -5.20
N ALA A 62 -5.62 6.29 -6.13
CA ALA A 62 -4.86 7.16 -7.04
C ALA A 62 -5.81 7.95 -7.95
N LEU A 63 -6.80 7.25 -8.54
CA LEU A 63 -7.86 7.86 -9.34
C LEU A 63 -8.68 8.87 -8.51
N ALA A 64 -8.91 8.60 -7.22
CA ALA A 64 -9.59 9.53 -6.32
C ALA A 64 -8.80 10.85 -6.15
N CYS A 65 -7.47 10.77 -6.11
CA CYS A 65 -6.57 11.94 -6.15
C CYS A 65 -6.51 12.62 -7.52
N GLY A 66 -7.02 12.00 -8.59
CA GLY A 66 -6.81 12.46 -9.97
C GLY A 66 -5.40 12.17 -10.49
N LEU A 67 -4.75 11.13 -9.97
CA LEU A 67 -3.40 10.72 -10.33
C LEU A 67 -3.42 9.39 -11.08
N GLU A 68 -2.47 9.21 -11.99
CA GLU A 68 -2.17 7.91 -12.55
C GLU A 68 -1.60 6.97 -11.46
N PRO A 69 -1.96 5.68 -11.47
CA PRO A 69 -1.35 4.69 -10.58
C PRO A 69 0.18 4.65 -10.71
N HIS A 70 0.89 4.67 -9.58
CA HIS A 70 2.35 4.61 -9.52
C HIS A 70 2.80 3.60 -8.46
N SER A 71 3.88 2.86 -8.72
CA SER A 71 4.38 1.79 -7.84
C SER A 71 4.64 2.24 -6.39
N ASP A 72 5.21 3.42 -6.19
CA ASP A 72 5.41 4.02 -4.86
C ASP A 72 4.13 4.15 -4.00
N MET A 73 2.93 4.15 -4.60
CA MET A 73 1.68 4.20 -3.83
C MET A 73 1.38 2.88 -3.11
N ASN A 74 1.93 1.76 -3.58
CA ASN A 74 1.83 0.45 -2.92
C ASN A 74 3.13 -0.34 -3.14
N PRO A 75 4.20 -0.02 -2.39
CA PRO A 75 5.54 -0.54 -2.64
C PRO A 75 5.70 -2.03 -2.31
N VAL A 76 4.79 -2.60 -1.52
CA VAL A 76 4.74 -4.03 -1.23
C VAL A 76 3.35 -4.56 -1.57
N LEU A 77 3.27 -5.42 -2.59
CA LEU A 77 2.05 -6.14 -2.94
C LEU A 77 2.31 -7.64 -2.82
N LEU A 78 1.55 -8.28 -1.94
CA LEU A 78 1.55 -9.73 -1.74
C LEU A 78 0.39 -10.33 -2.56
N LYS A 79 0.71 -11.27 -3.44
CA LYS A 79 -0.25 -12.06 -4.22
C LYS A 79 -0.27 -13.49 -3.69
N PRO A 80 -1.28 -13.88 -2.89
CA PRO A 80 -1.36 -15.24 -2.34
C PRO A 80 -1.32 -16.29 -3.46
N GLN A 81 -0.52 -17.35 -3.29
CA GLN A 81 -0.44 -18.48 -4.23
C GLN A 81 -0.87 -19.80 -3.58
N SER A 82 -0.61 -19.96 -2.29
CA SER A 82 -1.00 -21.12 -1.47
C SER A 82 -1.36 -20.68 -0.06
N ASP A 83 -1.72 -21.62 0.81
CA ASP A 83 -2.03 -21.33 2.22
C ASP A 83 -0.84 -20.75 2.99
N CYS A 84 0.40 -21.03 2.55
CA CYS A 84 1.63 -20.66 3.24
C CYS A 84 2.59 -19.78 2.41
N GLY A 85 2.22 -19.45 1.16
CA GLY A 85 3.11 -18.79 0.21
C GLY A 85 2.44 -17.70 -0.62
N ALA A 86 3.21 -16.67 -0.95
CA ALA A 86 2.78 -15.56 -1.78
C ALA A 86 3.87 -15.13 -2.76
N GLN A 87 3.46 -14.70 -3.95
CA GLN A 87 4.32 -13.92 -4.84
C GLN A 87 4.44 -12.50 -4.26
N VAL A 88 5.68 -12.04 -4.17
CA VAL A 88 6.03 -10.72 -3.68
C VAL A 88 6.34 -9.81 -4.84
N ILE A 89 5.65 -8.69 -4.87
CA ILE A 89 5.91 -7.57 -5.76
C ILE A 89 6.52 -6.44 -4.93
N LEU A 90 7.74 -6.03 -5.25
CA LEU A 90 8.41 -4.88 -4.63
C LEU A 90 8.52 -3.76 -5.64
N ARG A 91 8.00 -2.59 -5.27
CA ARG A 91 7.98 -1.37 -6.10
C ARG A 91 7.52 -1.64 -7.54
N GLY A 92 6.44 -2.42 -7.65
CA GLY A 92 5.80 -2.75 -8.92
C GLY A 92 6.46 -3.88 -9.72
N GLN A 93 7.56 -4.49 -9.25
CA GLN A 93 8.25 -5.56 -9.95
C GLN A 93 8.20 -6.87 -9.16
N VAL A 94 8.11 -8.00 -9.87
CA VAL A 94 8.17 -9.33 -9.25
C VAL A 94 9.54 -9.52 -8.60
N HIS A 95 9.55 -9.67 -7.28
CA HIS A 95 10.76 -9.97 -6.52
C HIS A 95 10.99 -11.48 -6.40
N GLY A 96 9.92 -12.25 -6.16
CA GLY A 96 10.00 -13.71 -6.07
C GLY A 96 8.75 -14.32 -5.42
N ASN A 97 8.77 -15.64 -5.22
CA ASN A 97 7.80 -16.33 -4.38
C ASN A 97 8.44 -16.57 -3.02
N MET A 98 7.71 -16.33 -1.94
CA MET A 98 8.21 -16.52 -0.58
C MET A 98 7.25 -17.42 0.19
N ASP A 99 7.83 -18.37 0.91
CA ASP A 99 7.15 -19.12 1.96
C ASP A 99 7.25 -18.36 3.30
N ALA A 100 6.36 -18.68 4.24
CA ALA A 100 6.29 -18.01 5.54
C ALA A 100 7.62 -17.97 6.34
N LEU A 101 8.57 -18.87 6.06
CA LEU A 101 9.86 -18.98 6.75
C LEU A 101 10.91 -17.97 6.28
N ASP A 102 10.81 -17.45 5.05
CA ASP A 102 11.75 -16.47 4.48
C ASP A 102 11.48 -15.02 4.94
N TYR A 103 10.47 -14.85 5.79
CA TYR A 103 9.88 -13.56 6.10
C TYR A 103 10.80 -12.60 6.86
N HIS A 104 11.80 -13.11 7.60
CA HIS A 104 12.68 -12.26 8.41
C HIS A 104 13.64 -11.40 7.58
N ALA A 105 14.32 -11.99 6.60
CA ALA A 105 15.20 -11.25 5.70
C ALA A 105 14.39 -10.31 4.79
N TYR A 106 13.26 -10.81 4.30
CA TYR A 106 12.30 -10.04 3.51
C TYR A 106 11.78 -8.79 4.23
N LYS A 107 11.50 -8.86 5.53
CA LYS A 107 11.00 -7.71 6.31
C LYS A 107 11.93 -6.50 6.25
N ALA A 108 13.24 -6.74 6.25
CA ALA A 108 14.24 -5.67 6.18
C ALA A 108 14.23 -4.99 4.81
N GLU A 109 14.18 -5.77 3.73
CA GLU A 109 14.13 -5.26 2.35
C GLU A 109 12.80 -4.53 2.07
N ALA A 110 11.68 -5.13 2.46
CA ALA A 110 10.36 -4.54 2.35
C ALA A 110 10.29 -3.19 3.10
N MET A 111 10.89 -3.10 4.29
CA MET A 111 10.95 -1.84 5.04
C MET A 111 11.72 -0.76 4.27
N VAL A 112 12.85 -1.09 3.65
CA VAL A 112 13.60 -0.14 2.81
C VAL A 112 12.73 0.34 1.65
N ALA A 113 12.09 -0.58 0.92
CA ALA A 113 11.19 -0.25 -0.19
C ALA A 113 10.02 0.66 0.24
N VAL A 114 9.40 0.37 1.39
CA VAL A 114 8.31 1.18 1.97
C VAL A 114 8.78 2.59 2.28
N MET A 115 9.92 2.73 2.95
CA MET A 115 10.44 4.04 3.36
C MET A 115 10.89 4.88 2.16
N ASP A 116 11.50 4.27 1.15
CA ASP A 116 11.92 4.98 -0.06
C ASP A 116 10.74 5.44 -0.89
N ALA A 117 9.70 4.60 -1.05
CA ALA A 117 8.46 4.98 -1.71
C ALA A 117 7.74 6.11 -0.97
N TRP A 118 7.64 6.03 0.36
CA TRP A 118 7.05 7.09 1.17
C TRP A 118 7.81 8.42 1.05
N ARG A 119 9.16 8.38 1.06
CA ARG A 119 10.00 9.57 0.83
C ARG A 119 9.80 10.15 -0.57
N ALA A 120 9.74 9.30 -1.60
CA ALA A 120 9.52 9.72 -2.98
C ALA A 120 8.13 10.37 -3.18
N LEU A 121 7.08 9.84 -2.54
CA LEU A 121 5.77 10.48 -2.53
C LEU A 121 5.79 11.79 -1.74
N SER A 122 6.44 11.80 -0.57
CA SER A 122 6.54 12.99 0.28
C SER A 122 7.30 14.13 -0.42
N ALA A 123 8.22 13.82 -1.33
CA ALA A 123 8.92 14.82 -2.13
C ALA A 123 8.06 15.39 -3.28
N ARG A 124 7.00 14.69 -3.71
CA ARG A 124 6.14 15.06 -4.85
C ARG A 124 4.79 15.66 -4.44
N TYR A 125 4.29 15.35 -3.25
CA TYR A 125 2.93 15.69 -2.81
C TYR A 125 2.91 16.24 -1.39
N ASP A 126 2.09 17.27 -1.16
CA ASP A 126 1.98 17.99 0.11
C ASP A 126 1.39 17.13 1.24
N VAL A 127 0.45 16.25 0.90
CA VAL A 127 -0.27 15.39 1.85
C VAL A 127 -0.25 13.94 1.39
N ILE A 128 0.01 13.03 2.31
CA ILE A 128 -0.15 11.59 2.09
C ILE A 128 -1.29 11.06 2.93
N ILE A 129 -2.24 10.36 2.31
CA ILE A 129 -3.27 9.58 3.01
C ILE A 129 -2.88 8.11 2.96
N ALA A 130 -2.42 7.59 4.10
CA ALA A 130 -1.94 6.23 4.21
C ALA A 130 -3.06 5.26 4.65
N GLU A 131 -3.09 4.05 4.11
CA GLU A 131 -3.98 2.98 4.55
C GLU A 131 -3.21 1.91 5.34
N GLY A 132 -3.64 1.62 6.56
CA GLY A 132 -3.13 0.47 7.31
C GLY A 132 -3.54 -0.87 6.73
N ALA A 133 -2.62 -1.83 6.76
CA ALA A 133 -2.94 -3.22 6.49
C ALA A 133 -3.62 -3.86 7.71
N GLY A 134 -4.69 -4.64 7.48
CA GLY A 134 -5.35 -5.43 8.53
C GLY A 134 -5.82 -4.61 9.73
N SER A 135 -5.67 -5.20 10.93
CA SER A 135 -5.94 -4.59 12.22
C SER A 135 -4.62 -4.25 12.92
N PRO A 136 -4.42 -3.03 13.43
CA PRO A 136 -3.15 -2.62 14.04
C PRO A 136 -2.87 -3.33 15.37
N ALA A 137 -3.87 -4.00 15.95
CA ALA A 137 -3.71 -4.74 17.20
C ALA A 137 -2.96 -6.07 17.03
N GLU A 138 -2.91 -6.62 15.80
CA GLU A 138 -2.24 -7.86 15.43
C GLU A 138 -2.32 -8.95 16.51
N ILE A 139 -3.52 -9.14 17.11
CA ILE A 139 -3.70 -10.06 18.24
C ILE A 139 -3.27 -11.49 17.93
N ASN A 140 -3.33 -11.87 16.65
CA ASN A 140 -2.91 -13.18 16.13
C ASN A 140 -1.38 -13.37 16.10
N LEU A 141 -0.61 -12.30 16.29
CA LEU A 141 0.85 -12.29 16.31
C LEU A 141 1.42 -12.05 17.72
N ARG A 142 0.56 -11.94 18.74
CA ARG A 142 1.01 -11.98 20.13
C ARG A 142 1.55 -13.37 20.44
N ALA A 143 2.74 -13.44 21.01
CA ALA A 143 3.20 -14.65 21.68
C ALA A 143 2.23 -14.94 22.83
N ASN A 144 1.63 -16.13 22.83
CA ASN A 144 0.90 -16.66 23.98
C ASN A 144 1.89 -17.14 25.03
#